data_AF-A0A165DP39-F1
#
_entry.id   AF-A0A165DP39-F1
#
_cell.length_a   1.000
_cell.length_b   1.000
_cell.length_c   1.000
_cell.angle_alpha   90.00
_cell.angle_beta   90.00
_cell.angle_gamma   90.00
#
_symmetry.space_group_name_H-M   'P 1'
#
loop_
_entity.id
_entity.type
_entity.pdbx_description
1 polymer ?
#
loop_
_entity_poly.entity_id
_entity_poly.type
_entity_poly.pdbx_seq_one_letter_code
_entity_poly.pdbx_strand_id
1 'polypeptide(L)'
;DVAQVWESLPESKAVPTDFAAFRKAVLRLYPGSTDDTRRYTKTDLERIVSKSAAIPMESRAQFGEYYRQFLMISTWLEEKGKISTMERAQQYMRGFHFDFQEKLRTRLMMKQPDVLPGDPYDIEHVTEAAEFLL
;
A
#
# COMPACT_ATOMS: atom_id res chain seq x y z
N ASP A 1 -2.34 28.92 -4.10
CA ASP A 1 -3.09 27.81 -3.48
C ASP A 1 -3.08 26.62 -4.44
N VAL A 2 -2.84 25.39 -3.97
CA VAL A 2 -2.78 24.18 -4.81
C VAL A 2 -4.16 23.90 -5.43
N ALA A 3 -5.23 24.20 -4.70
CA ALA A 3 -6.60 24.01 -5.19
C ALA A 3 -6.89 24.86 -6.43
N GLN A 4 -6.53 26.15 -6.41
CA GLN A 4 -6.73 27.07 -7.53
C GLN A 4 -6.01 26.62 -8.81
N VAL A 5 -4.84 25.99 -8.66
CA VAL A 5 -4.10 25.42 -9.78
C VAL A 5 -4.84 24.23 -10.38
N TRP A 6 -5.39 23.32 -9.56
CA TRP A 6 -6.15 22.17 -10.04
C TRP A 6 -7.49 22.60 -10.69
N GLU A 7 -8.15 23.61 -10.15
CA GLU A 7 -9.40 24.19 -10.70
C GLU A 7 -9.19 24.92 -12.04
N SER A 8 -7.96 25.31 -12.37
CA SER A 8 -7.60 25.91 -13.66
C SER A 8 -7.49 24.89 -14.79
N LEU A 9 -7.36 23.60 -14.46
CA LEU A 9 -7.28 22.53 -15.46
C LEU A 9 -8.62 22.39 -16.19
N PRO A 10 -8.65 22.36 -17.53
CA PRO A 10 -9.87 22.12 -18.30
C PRO A 10 -10.59 20.82 -17.87
N GLU A 11 -9.82 19.80 -17.52
CA GLU A 11 -10.31 18.48 -17.09
C GLU A 11 -11.06 18.54 -15.75
N SER A 12 -10.85 19.57 -14.92
CA SER A 12 -11.60 19.76 -13.67
C SER A 12 -13.07 20.12 -13.91
N LYS A 13 -13.41 20.62 -15.10
CA LYS A 13 -14.75 21.07 -15.50
C LYS A 13 -15.31 20.26 -16.68
N ALA A 14 -14.68 19.13 -17.02
CA ALA A 14 -15.08 18.31 -18.16
C ALA A 14 -16.49 17.74 -17.98
N VAL A 15 -17.28 17.76 -19.06
CA VAL A 15 -18.61 17.15 -19.14
C VAL A 15 -18.67 16.30 -20.43
N PRO A 16 -18.81 14.97 -20.34
CA PRO A 16 -18.93 14.17 -19.11
C PRO A 16 -17.64 14.17 -18.29
N THR A 17 -17.75 13.89 -17.00
CA THR A 17 -16.61 13.82 -16.08
C THR A 17 -15.64 12.71 -16.50
N ASP A 18 -14.37 13.06 -16.67
CA ASP A 18 -13.29 12.09 -16.91
C ASP A 18 -12.19 12.27 -15.85
N PHE A 19 -12.28 11.47 -14.79
CA PHE A 19 -11.32 11.51 -13.69
C PHE A 19 -9.91 11.05 -14.13
N ALA A 20 -9.81 10.16 -15.12
CA ALA A 20 -8.53 9.69 -15.63
C ALA A 20 -7.79 10.81 -16.38
N ALA A 21 -8.52 11.58 -17.19
CA ALA A 21 -8.00 12.77 -17.84
C ALA A 21 -7.57 13.83 -16.80
N PHE A 22 -8.39 14.09 -15.79
CA PHE A 22 -8.05 15.02 -14.71
C PHE A 22 -6.78 14.60 -13.95
N ARG A 23 -6.68 13.33 -13.53
CA ARG A 23 -5.46 12.81 -12.88
C ARG A 23 -4.22 13.00 -13.76
N LYS A 24 -4.33 12.74 -15.06
CA LYS A 24 -3.21 12.92 -16.02
C LYS A 24 -2.81 14.39 -16.14
N ALA A 25 -3.77 15.31 -16.15
CA ALA A 25 -3.54 16.74 -16.20
C ALA A 25 -2.88 17.26 -14.92
N VAL A 26 -3.36 16.83 -13.75
CA VAL A 26 -2.73 17.13 -12.45
C VAL A 26 -1.28 16.67 -12.42
N LEU A 27 -0.98 15.45 -12.87
CA LEU A 27 0.39 14.95 -12.91
C LEU A 27 1.29 15.84 -13.80
N ARG A 28 0.83 16.26 -14.99
CA ARG A 28 1.63 17.10 -15.90
C ARG A 28 2.07 18.45 -15.29
N LEU A 29 1.39 18.95 -14.27
CA LEU A 29 1.77 20.19 -13.58
C LEU A 29 3.07 20.06 -12.77
N TYR A 30 3.50 18.83 -12.48
CA TYR A 30 4.67 18.56 -11.64
C TYR A 30 5.78 17.91 -12.47
N PRO A 31 6.77 18.68 -12.96
CA PRO A 31 7.92 18.13 -13.66
C PRO A 31 8.58 17.00 -12.85
N GLY A 32 8.83 15.86 -13.50
CA GLY A 32 9.37 14.66 -12.84
C GLY A 32 8.32 13.67 -12.33
N SER A 33 7.02 14.00 -12.35
CA SER A 33 5.96 13.05 -11.99
C SER A 33 5.65 12.03 -13.09
N THR A 34 6.03 12.31 -14.33
CA THR A 34 5.80 11.47 -15.51
C THR A 34 7.01 10.60 -15.87
N ASP A 35 8.21 10.99 -15.46
CA ASP A 35 9.43 10.18 -15.64
C ASP A 35 9.61 9.25 -14.43
N ASP A 36 8.77 8.24 -14.42
CA ASP A 36 8.42 7.44 -13.24
C ASP A 36 9.09 6.07 -13.30
N THR A 37 10.38 6.01 -13.64
CA THR A 37 11.15 4.75 -13.66
C THR A 37 11.89 4.48 -12.33
N ARG A 38 12.10 5.52 -11.52
CA ARG A 38 12.95 5.49 -10.31
C ARG A 38 12.29 6.06 -9.05
N ARG A 39 10.96 6.19 -9.01
CA ARG A 39 10.25 6.78 -7.86
C ARG A 39 10.42 6.01 -6.55
N TYR A 40 10.36 4.69 -6.59
CA TYR A 40 10.62 3.83 -5.42
C TYR A 40 11.57 2.68 -5.76
N THR A 41 12.21 2.18 -4.70
CA THR A 41 13.12 1.02 -4.72
C THR A 41 12.62 -0.06 -3.76
N LYS A 42 13.13 -1.29 -3.90
CA LYS A 42 12.88 -2.35 -2.91
C LYS A 42 13.35 -1.96 -1.50
N THR A 43 14.45 -1.21 -1.41
CA THR A 43 14.97 -0.68 -0.14
C THR A 43 14.00 0.31 0.52
N ASP A 44 13.23 1.06 -0.27
CA ASP A 44 12.19 1.94 0.31
C ASP A 44 11.06 1.14 0.93
N LEU A 45 10.66 0.04 0.28
CA LEU A 45 9.69 -0.91 0.82
C LEU A 45 10.22 -1.58 2.09
N GLU A 46 11.45 -2.09 2.06
CA GLU A 46 12.09 -2.71 3.22
C GLU A 46 12.17 -1.74 4.40
N ARG A 47 12.51 -0.47 4.15
CA ARG A 47 12.59 0.55 5.20
C ARG A 47 11.26 0.75 5.92
N ILE A 48 10.15 0.88 5.19
CA ILE A 48 8.83 1.05 5.83
C ILE A 48 8.39 -0.22 6.56
N VAL A 49 8.68 -1.40 5.98
CA VAL A 49 8.37 -2.71 6.56
C VAL A 49 9.13 -2.87 7.88
N SER A 50 10.45 -2.68 7.88
CA SER A 50 11.28 -2.79 9.08
C SER A 50 10.94 -1.73 10.13
N LYS A 51 10.66 -0.49 9.72
CA LYS A 51 10.26 0.57 10.66
C LYS A 51 8.94 0.23 11.36
N SER A 52 7.95 -0.26 10.62
CA SER A 52 6.66 -0.66 11.18
C SER A 52 6.80 -1.90 12.07
N ALA A 53 7.57 -2.89 11.65
CA ALA A 53 7.78 -4.12 12.42
C ALA A 53 8.55 -3.91 13.73
N ALA A 54 9.32 -2.84 13.84
CA ALA A 54 10.12 -2.52 15.03
C ALA A 54 9.28 -2.00 16.21
N ILE A 55 8.04 -1.57 15.97
CA ILE A 55 7.19 -0.96 16.99
C ILE A 55 5.89 -1.78 17.09
N PRO A 56 5.45 -2.17 18.31
CA PRO A 56 4.16 -2.81 18.50
C PRO A 56 3.02 -2.00 17.88
N MET A 57 2.18 -2.67 17.10
CA MET A 57 1.00 -2.09 16.50
C MET A 57 -0.17 -2.26 17.47
N GLU A 58 -0.56 -1.18 18.14
CA GLU A 58 -1.52 -1.17 19.25
C GLU A 58 -2.81 -0.43 18.91
N SER A 59 -2.87 0.26 17.76
CA SER A 59 -4.05 1.02 17.35
C SER A 59 -4.32 0.94 15.86
N ARG A 60 -5.60 1.10 15.50
CA ARG A 60 -6.04 1.25 14.10
C ARG A 60 -5.41 2.45 13.39
N ALA A 61 -5.03 3.48 14.14
CA ALA A 61 -4.34 4.64 13.58
C ALA A 61 -2.92 4.28 13.08
N GLN A 62 -2.14 3.56 13.90
CA GLN A 62 -0.83 3.06 13.51
C GLN A 62 -0.93 2.08 12.34
N PHE A 63 -1.91 1.17 12.38
CA PHE A 63 -2.18 0.26 11.28
C PHE A 63 -2.49 1.01 9.98
N GLY A 64 -3.41 1.98 10.02
CA GLY A 64 -3.78 2.77 8.86
C GLY A 64 -2.61 3.57 8.28
N GLU A 65 -1.70 4.08 9.13
CA GLU A 65 -0.47 4.73 8.67
C GLU A 65 0.43 3.76 7.90
N TYR A 66 0.73 2.59 8.49
CA TYR A 66 1.51 1.55 7.84
C TYR A 66 0.88 1.12 6.52
N TYR A 67 -0.42 0.81 6.51
CA TYR A 67 -1.14 0.35 5.33
C TYR A 67 -1.03 1.32 4.17
N ARG A 68 -1.27 2.62 4.40
CA ARG A 68 -1.15 3.65 3.36
C ARG A 68 0.27 3.78 2.83
N GLN A 69 1.28 3.79 3.70
CA GLN A 69 2.69 3.86 3.29
C GLN A 69 3.10 2.62 2.48
N PHE A 70 2.67 1.43 2.92
CA PHE A 70 2.91 0.17 2.25
C PHE A 70 2.29 0.12 0.86
N LEU A 71 1.00 0.43 0.73
CA LEU A 71 0.33 0.44 -0.57
C LEU A 71 0.97 1.44 -1.55
N MET A 72 1.31 2.64 -1.07
CA MET A 72 1.91 3.66 -1.92
C MET A 72 3.19 3.19 -2.62
N ILE A 73 4.05 2.46 -1.90
CA ILE A 73 5.33 1.97 -2.43
C ILE A 73 5.12 0.65 -3.17
N SER A 74 4.42 -0.30 -2.56
CA SER A 74 4.30 -1.67 -3.08
C SER A 74 3.51 -1.75 -4.38
N THR A 75 2.39 -1.01 -4.51
CA THR A 75 1.59 -0.99 -5.74
C THR A 75 2.41 -0.47 -6.92
N TRP A 76 3.18 0.61 -6.70
CA TRP A 76 4.05 1.14 -7.74
C TRP A 76 5.15 0.15 -8.13
N LEU A 77 5.78 -0.52 -7.16
CA LEU A 77 6.81 -1.51 -7.44
C LEU A 77 6.26 -2.70 -8.23
N GLU A 78 5.05 -3.16 -7.89
CA GLU A 78 4.37 -4.26 -8.59
C GLU A 78 3.96 -3.85 -10.02
N GLU A 79 3.36 -2.68 -10.20
CA GLU A 79 3.01 -2.13 -11.52
C GLU A 79 4.22 -2.00 -12.46
N LYS A 80 5.40 -1.75 -11.90
CA LYS A 80 6.67 -1.68 -12.64
C LYS A 80 7.38 -3.03 -12.76
N GLY A 81 6.78 -4.13 -12.29
CA GLY A 81 7.36 -5.48 -12.32
C GLY A 81 8.61 -5.65 -11.47
N LYS A 82 8.83 -4.77 -10.48
CA LYS A 82 10.00 -4.81 -9.59
C LYS A 82 9.82 -5.81 -8.46
N ILE A 83 8.58 -6.07 -8.02
CA ILE A 83 8.22 -7.12 -7.07
C ILE A 83 7.04 -7.93 -7.64
N SER A 84 6.94 -9.20 -7.26
CA SER A 84 5.77 -10.02 -7.59
C SER A 84 4.63 -9.79 -6.59
N THR A 85 3.41 -10.19 -6.94
CA THR A 85 2.26 -10.20 -6.01
C THR A 85 2.55 -11.03 -4.76
N MET A 86 3.25 -12.17 -4.92
CA MET A 86 3.67 -13.01 -3.81
C MET A 86 4.68 -12.32 -2.89
N GLU A 87 5.71 -11.67 -3.47
CA GLU A 87 6.70 -10.89 -2.70
C GLU A 87 6.03 -9.72 -1.98
N ARG A 88 5.09 -9.03 -2.65
CA ARG A 88 4.29 -7.95 -2.08
C ARG A 88 3.49 -8.44 -0.86
N ALA A 89 2.76 -9.55 -0.96
CA ALA A 89 2.01 -10.11 0.16
C ALA A 89 2.92 -10.54 1.33
N GLN A 90 4.06 -11.18 1.04
CA GLN A 90 5.05 -11.55 2.06
C GLN A 90 5.60 -10.32 2.80
N GLN A 91 5.98 -9.26 2.07
CA GLN A 91 6.47 -8.03 2.69
C GLN A 91 5.41 -7.34 3.54
N TYR A 92 4.14 -7.41 3.14
CA TYR A 92 3.04 -6.83 3.92
C TYR A 92 2.93 -7.47 5.31
N MET A 93 2.97 -8.81 5.38
CA MET A 93 2.95 -9.55 6.64
C MET A 93 4.18 -9.25 7.51
N ARG A 94 5.35 -9.02 6.90
CA ARG A 94 6.59 -8.72 7.62
C ARG A 94 6.58 -7.36 8.31
N GLY A 95 5.73 -6.42 7.90
CA GLY A 95 5.69 -5.08 8.49
C GLY A 95 4.90 -4.98 9.79
N PHE A 96 4.29 -6.07 10.24
CA PHE A 96 3.68 -6.15 11.57
C PHE A 96 4.74 -6.57 12.60
N HIS A 97 4.64 -6.05 13.82
CA HIS A 97 5.48 -6.49 14.93
C HIS A 97 5.32 -7.99 15.21
N PHE A 98 6.38 -8.67 15.67
CA PHE A 98 6.40 -10.13 15.79
C PHE A 98 5.26 -10.66 16.69
N ASP A 99 5.00 -10.03 17.84
CA ASP A 99 3.89 -10.41 18.73
C ASP A 99 2.51 -10.28 18.06
N PHE A 100 2.35 -9.28 17.19
CA PHE A 100 1.10 -9.06 16.47
C PHE A 100 0.97 -10.05 15.31
N GLN A 101 2.07 -10.40 14.63
CA GLN A 101 2.08 -11.40 13.57
C GLN A 101 1.55 -12.75 14.05
N GLU A 102 1.91 -13.20 15.26
CA GLU A 102 1.43 -14.49 15.79
C GLU A 102 -0.10 -14.50 16.00
N LYS A 103 -0.65 -13.40 16.52
CA LYS A 103 -2.11 -13.22 16.64
C LYS A 103 -2.77 -13.21 15.27
N LEU A 104 -2.14 -12.54 14.31
CA LEU A 104 -2.63 -12.42 12.95
C LEU A 104 -2.64 -13.78 12.23
N ARG A 105 -1.54 -14.54 12.31
CA ARG A 105 -1.44 -15.91 11.76
C ARG A 105 -2.49 -16.82 12.35
N THR A 106 -2.68 -16.78 13.68
CA THR A 106 -3.71 -17.57 14.36
C THR A 106 -5.09 -17.26 13.80
N ARG A 107 -5.42 -15.96 13.64
CA ARG A 107 -6.71 -15.54 13.08
C ARG A 107 -6.88 -15.95 11.61
N LEU A 108 -5.84 -15.78 10.81
CA LEU A 108 -5.83 -16.14 9.39
C LEU A 108 -5.99 -17.63 9.18
N MET A 109 -5.31 -18.47 9.98
CA MET A 109 -5.44 -19.93 9.90
C MET A 109 -6.87 -20.41 10.20
N MET A 110 -7.60 -19.71 11.09
CA MET A 110 -9.02 -20.01 11.35
C MET A 110 -9.96 -19.55 10.23
N LYS A 111 -9.59 -18.50 9.48
CA LYS A 111 -10.43 -17.90 8.42
C LYS A 111 -10.14 -18.44 7.03
N GLN A 112 -8.90 -18.85 6.80
CA GLN A 112 -8.35 -19.29 5.53
C GLN A 112 -7.59 -20.61 5.73
N PRO A 113 -8.31 -21.70 6.11
CA PRO A 113 -7.67 -22.98 6.45
C PRO A 113 -7.03 -23.68 5.24
N ASP A 114 -7.43 -23.32 4.03
CA ASP A 114 -6.97 -23.96 2.79
C ASP A 114 -5.66 -23.37 2.23
N VAL A 115 -5.14 -22.29 2.84
CA VAL A 115 -3.86 -21.69 2.43
C VAL A 115 -2.72 -22.64 2.82
N LEU A 116 -1.88 -23.01 1.85
CA LEU A 116 -0.79 -23.95 2.07
C LEU A 116 0.29 -23.39 2.99
N PRO A 117 0.92 -24.22 3.84
CA PRO A 117 2.07 -23.80 4.62
C PRO A 117 3.20 -23.29 3.73
N GLY A 118 3.57 -22.02 3.89
CA GLY A 118 4.62 -21.36 3.11
C GLY A 118 4.10 -20.35 2.08
N ASP A 119 2.82 -20.43 1.71
CA ASP A 119 2.20 -19.44 0.85
C ASP A 119 1.82 -18.19 1.66
N PRO A 120 2.04 -16.98 1.12
CA PRO A 120 1.59 -15.77 1.78
C PRO A 120 0.07 -15.65 1.73
N TYR A 121 -0.50 -15.13 2.81
CA TYR A 121 -1.89 -14.71 2.82
C TYR A 121 -2.08 -13.47 1.95
N ASP A 122 -3.24 -13.37 1.30
CA ASP A 122 -3.62 -12.19 0.55
C ASP A 122 -3.68 -10.94 1.45
N ILE A 123 -3.28 -9.79 0.90
CA ILE A 123 -3.23 -8.52 1.62
C ILE A 123 -4.61 -8.15 2.17
N GLU A 124 -5.67 -8.47 1.44
CA GLU A 124 -7.06 -8.23 1.84
C GLU A 124 -7.38 -9.00 3.13
N HIS A 125 -7.14 -10.31 3.15
CA HIS A 125 -7.36 -11.13 4.35
C HIS A 125 -6.49 -10.71 5.54
N VAL A 126 -5.22 -10.36 5.29
CA VAL A 126 -4.30 -9.84 6.32
C VAL A 126 -4.83 -8.52 6.91
N THR A 127 -5.39 -7.65 6.07
CA THR A 127 -5.96 -6.35 6.47
C THR A 127 -7.22 -6.55 7.31
N GLU A 128 -8.16 -7.38 6.87
CA GLU A 128 -9.37 -7.70 7.64
C GLU A 128 -9.02 -8.31 9.01
N ALA A 129 -8.02 -9.19 9.06
CA ALA A 129 -7.55 -9.78 10.31
C ALA A 129 -6.92 -8.74 11.24
N ALA A 130 -6.13 -7.81 10.70
CA ALA A 130 -5.51 -6.73 11.48
C ALA A 130 -6.57 -5.79 12.08
N GLU A 131 -7.56 -5.37 11.27
CA GLU A 131 -8.66 -4.51 11.71
C GLU A 131 -9.53 -5.15 12.79
N PHE A 132 -9.69 -6.48 12.76
CA PHE A 132 -10.40 -7.21 13.80
C PHE A 132 -9.63 -7.26 15.13
N LEU A 133 -8.30 -7.32 15.08
CA LEU A 133 -7.44 -7.45 16.26
C LEU A 133 -7.11 -6.11 16.94
N LEU A 134 -7.43 -4.99 16.31
CA LEU A 134 -7.18 -3.61 16.76
C LEU A 134 -8.50 -2.86 17.01
#